data_AF-A0A1B6H2L1-F1
#
_entry.id   AF-A0A1B6H2L1-F1
#
_cell.length_a   1.000
_cell.length_b   1.000
_cell.length_c   1.000
_cell.angle_alpha   90.00
_cell.angle_beta   90.00
_cell.angle_gamma   90.00
#
_symmetry.space_group_name_H-M   'P 1'
#
loop_
_entity.id
_entity.type
_entity.pdbx_description
1 polymer ?
#
loop_
_entity_poly.entity_id
_entity_poly.type
_entity_poly.pdbx_seq_one_letter_code
_entity_poly.pdbx_strand_id
1 'polypeptide(L)'
;KRELHRISKFSSDPEFLFYVKRYKQIFNKVVCSAKRLYHSSKIKKSKNRVKTAWQIVKSETGKNEKSDDIKEIKTINGVTSNLECIVNVFNEFFTDTSRRLNLNPNV
;
A
#
# COMPACT_ATOMS: atom_id res chain seq x y z
N LYS A 1 -27.10 3.62 5.92
CA LYS A 1 -26.02 3.75 6.94
C LYS A 1 -25.81 5.17 7.47
N ARG A 2 -25.54 6.19 6.64
CA ARG A 2 -25.28 7.58 7.12
C ARG A 2 -26.48 8.19 7.85
N GLU A 3 -27.68 8.02 7.29
CA GLU A 3 -28.89 8.58 7.90
C GLU A 3 -29.26 7.91 9.23
N LEU A 4 -29.29 6.58 9.29
CA LEU A 4 -29.45 5.83 10.55
C LEU A 4 -28.41 6.22 11.61
N HIS A 5 -27.17 6.50 11.20
CA HIS A 5 -26.16 6.99 12.13
C HIS A 5 -26.45 8.40 12.64
N ARG A 6 -26.93 9.30 11.78
CA ARG A 6 -27.34 10.66 12.15
C ARG A 6 -28.47 10.63 13.18
N ILE A 7 -29.53 9.88 12.90
CA ILE A 7 -30.70 9.74 13.77
C ILE A 7 -30.30 9.09 15.12
N SER A 8 -29.42 8.08 15.12
CA SER A 8 -28.95 7.44 16.36
C SER A 8 -28.20 8.37 17.32
N LYS A 9 -27.71 9.53 16.88
CA LYS A 9 -27.04 10.48 17.78
C LYS A 9 -28.01 11.26 18.66
N PHE A 10 -29.27 11.37 18.24
CA PHE A 10 -30.29 12.19 18.91
C PHE A 10 -31.43 11.36 19.48
N SER A 11 -31.39 10.04 19.34
CA SER A 11 -32.41 9.11 19.84
C SER A 11 -31.98 8.55 21.20
N SER A 12 -32.92 8.50 22.14
CA SER A 12 -32.77 7.87 23.45
C SER A 12 -33.44 6.50 23.54
N ASP A 13 -34.12 6.06 22.47
CA ASP A 13 -34.82 4.77 22.44
C ASP A 13 -33.79 3.60 22.39
N PRO A 14 -33.72 2.77 23.44
CA PRO A 14 -32.75 1.67 23.50
C PRO A 14 -32.94 0.64 22.37
N GLU A 15 -34.18 0.38 21.95
CA GLU A 15 -34.49 -0.63 20.93
C GLU A 15 -34.01 -0.15 19.55
N PHE A 16 -34.27 1.11 19.22
CA PHE A 16 -33.73 1.75 18.02
C PHE A 16 -32.20 1.78 18.00
N LEU A 17 -31.55 2.11 19.12
CA LEU A 17 -30.08 2.12 19.20
C LEU A 17 -29.50 0.71 18.99
N PHE A 18 -30.13 -0.31 19.57
CA PHE A 18 -29.76 -1.70 19.36
C PHE A 18 -29.90 -2.13 17.90
N TYR A 19 -31.03 -1.79 17.27
CA TYR A 19 -31.26 -2.02 15.85
C TYR A 19 -30.19 -1.37 14.97
N VAL A 20 -29.89 -0.09 15.18
CA VAL A 20 -28.87 0.64 14.39
C VAL A 20 -27.49 0.01 14.56
N LYS A 21 -27.13 -0.42 15.78
CA LYS A 21 -25.87 -1.13 16.04
C LYS A 21 -25.80 -2.44 15.24
N ARG A 22 -26.84 -3.26 15.31
CA ARG A 22 -26.93 -4.54 14.59
C ARG A 22 -26.89 -4.35 13.08
N TYR A 23 -27.65 -3.38 12.56
CA TYR A 23 -27.63 -3.01 11.15
C TYR A 23 -26.21 -2.61 10.70
N LYS A 24 -25.51 -1.76 11.44
CA LYS A 24 -24.13 -1.34 11.10
C LYS A 24 -23.17 -2.53 11.05
N GLN A 25 -23.30 -3.47 11.99
CA GLN A 25 -22.48 -4.68 12.02
C GLN A 25 -22.73 -5.54 10.79
N ILE A 26 -24.00 -5.84 10.47
CA ILE A 26 -24.36 -6.63 9.29
C ILE A 26 -23.88 -5.94 8.02
N PHE A 27 -24.16 -4.65 7.87
CA PHE A 27 -23.72 -3.86 6.73
C PHE A 27 -22.20 -3.93 6.53
N ASN A 28 -21.43 -3.75 7.60
CA ASN A 28 -19.96 -3.83 7.51
C ASN A 28 -19.51 -5.23 7.09
N LYS A 29 -20.11 -6.30 7.64
CA LYS A 29 -19.81 -7.68 7.24
C LYS A 29 -20.08 -7.94 5.76
N VAL A 30 -21.22 -7.46 5.26
CA VAL A 30 -21.60 -7.59 3.84
C VAL A 30 -20.62 -6.84 2.95
N VAL A 31 -20.30 -5.57 3.28
CA VAL A 31 -19.35 -4.77 2.51
C VAL A 31 -17.96 -5.41 2.47
N CYS A 32 -17.44 -5.87 3.62
CA CYS A 32 -16.15 -6.57 3.67
C CYS A 32 -16.15 -7.84 2.82
N SER A 33 -17.24 -8.62 2.87
CA SER A 33 -17.38 -9.85 2.09
C SER A 33 -17.45 -9.56 0.59
N ALA A 34 -18.21 -8.54 0.18
CA ALA A 34 -18.30 -8.10 -1.20
C ALA A 34 -16.95 -7.63 -1.75
N LYS A 35 -16.23 -6.78 -1.00
CA LYS A 35 -14.86 -6.35 -1.35
C LYS A 35 -13.91 -7.53 -1.50
N ARG A 36 -13.91 -8.44 -0.53
CA ARG A 36 -13.07 -9.65 -0.56
C ARG A 36 -13.35 -10.50 -1.79
N LEU A 37 -14.63 -10.71 -2.12
CA LEU A 37 -15.04 -11.46 -3.31
C LEU A 37 -14.55 -10.79 -4.60
N TYR A 38 -14.76 -9.48 -4.71
CA TYR A 38 -14.33 -8.68 -5.86
C TYR A 38 -12.81 -8.76 -6.07
N HIS A 39 -12.01 -8.48 -5.03
CA HIS A 39 -10.55 -8.52 -5.13
C HIS A 39 -10.02 -9.93 -5.37
N SER A 40 -10.60 -10.95 -4.73
CA SER A 40 -10.22 -12.35 -4.97
C SER A 40 -10.46 -12.76 -6.42
N SER A 41 -11.62 -12.42 -6.97
CA SER A 41 -11.96 -12.66 -8.38
C SER A 41 -11.00 -11.92 -9.32
N LYS A 42 -10.69 -10.65 -9.02
CA LYS A 42 -9.75 -9.83 -9.80
C LYS A 42 -8.33 -10.40 -9.82
N ILE A 43 -7.81 -10.87 -8.69
CA ILE A 43 -6.48 -11.49 -8.60
C ILE A 43 -6.47 -12.84 -9.34
N LYS A 44 -7.51 -13.66 -9.18
CA LYS A 44 -7.58 -14.96 -9.86
C LYS A 44 -7.60 -14.84 -11.39
N LYS A 45 -8.31 -13.84 -11.91
CA LYS A 45 -8.43 -13.58 -13.35
C LYS A 45 -7.24 -12.82 -13.95
N SER A 46 -6.29 -12.32 -13.15
CA SER A 46 -5.19 -11.52 -13.67
C SER A 46 -4.03 -12.37 -14.19
N LYS A 47 -3.38 -11.88 -15.25
CA LYS A 47 -2.18 -12.51 -15.83
C LYS A 47 -0.99 -12.49 -14.87
N ASN A 48 -0.82 -11.40 -14.12
CA ASN A 48 0.22 -11.27 -13.09
C ASN A 48 -0.43 -11.01 -11.72
N ARG A 49 -0.55 -12.07 -10.93
CA ARG A 49 -1.24 -12.06 -9.62
C ARG A 49 -0.56 -11.16 -8.60
N VAL A 50 0.77 -11.18 -8.55
CA VAL A 50 1.58 -10.40 -7.60
C VAL A 50 1.43 -8.90 -7.88
N LYS A 51 1.56 -8.49 -9.14
CA LYS A 51 1.38 -7.09 -9.54
C LYS A 51 -0.04 -6.60 -9.24
N THR A 52 -1.06 -7.41 -9.55
CA THR A 52 -2.46 -7.05 -9.28
C THR A 52 -2.75 -6.94 -7.79
N ALA A 53 -2.21 -7.83 -6.95
CA ALA A 53 -2.36 -7.75 -5.51
C ALA A 53 -1.74 -6.45 -4.96
N TRP A 54 -0.51 -6.12 -5.38
CA TRP A 54 0.15 -4.87 -5.00
C TRP A 54 -0.60 -3.62 -5.48
N GLN A 55 -1.16 -3.63 -6.69
CA GLN A 55 -2.00 -2.55 -7.18
C GLN A 55 -3.27 -2.37 -6.33
N ILE A 56 -3.90 -3.46 -5.88
CA ILE A 56 -5.07 -3.39 -4.99
C ILE A 56 -4.68 -2.77 -3.64
N VAL A 57 -3.58 -3.23 -3.04
CA VAL A 57 -3.07 -2.66 -1.78
C VAL A 57 -2.78 -1.18 -1.96
N LYS A 58 -2.13 -0.79 -3.05
CA LYS A 58 -1.82 0.62 -3.37
C LYS A 58 -3.10 1.44 -3.48
N SER A 59 -4.13 0.93 -4.17
CA SER A 59 -5.41 1.65 -4.32
C SER A 59 -6.20 1.79 -3.01
N GLU A 60 -6.22 0.77 -2.16
CA GLU A 60 -6.99 0.81 -0.89
C GLU A 60 -6.25 1.58 0.22
N THR A 61 -4.92 1.63 0.17
CA THR A 61 -4.10 2.33 1.19
C THR A 61 -4.00 3.85 0.92
N GLY A 62 -4.45 4.33 -0.24
CA GLY A 62 -4.55 5.76 -0.53
C GLY A 62 -3.21 6.52 -0.52
N LYS A 63 -2.08 5.83 -0.66
CA LYS A 63 -0.79 6.51 -0.87
C LYS A 63 -0.81 7.15 -2.25
N ASN A 64 -1.17 8.43 -2.27
CA ASN A 64 -0.70 9.35 -3.29
C ASN A 64 0.81 9.33 -3.19
N GLU A 65 1.46 8.66 -4.13
CA GLU A 65 2.90 8.81 -4.33
C GLU A 65 3.12 10.29 -4.63
N LYS A 66 3.56 11.05 -3.62
CA LYS A 66 4.54 12.07 -3.93
C LYS A 66 5.70 11.28 -4.51
N SER A 67 6.03 11.50 -5.77
CA SER A 67 7.33 11.08 -6.24
C SER A 67 8.31 11.94 -5.44
N ASP A 68 8.78 11.40 -4.31
CA ASP A 68 9.99 11.90 -3.68
C ASP A 68 11.12 11.44 -4.60
N ASP A 69 11.19 12.07 -5.77
CA ASP A 69 12.28 11.88 -6.70
C ASP A 69 13.55 12.24 -5.94
N ILE A 70 14.52 11.33 -5.96
CA ILE A 70 15.82 11.56 -5.33
C ILE A 70 16.48 12.68 -6.13
N LYS A 71 16.40 13.90 -5.62
CA LYS A 71 16.96 15.07 -6.29
C LYS A 71 18.47 15.10 -6.17
N GLU A 72 19.00 14.65 -5.03
CA GLU A 72 20.43 14.74 -4.71
C GLU A 72 20.88 13.58 -3.83
N ILE A 73 22.11 13.12 -4.04
CA ILE A 73 22.80 12.17 -3.15
C ILE A 73 24.11 12.77 -2.66
N LYS A 74 24.51 12.45 -1.44
CA LYS A 74 25.83 12.78 -0.92
C LYS A 74 26.79 11.62 -1.21
N THR A 75 27.80 11.88 -2.01
CA THR A 75 28.87 10.93 -2.33
C THR A 75 30.16 11.33 -1.61
N ILE A 76 31.18 10.46 -1.67
CA ILE A 76 32.52 10.72 -1.12
C ILE A 76 33.14 11.96 -1.81
N ASN A 77 32.76 12.23 -3.07
CA ASN A 77 33.28 13.33 -3.88
C ASN A 77 32.41 14.60 -3.80
N GLY A 78 31.39 14.64 -2.93
CA GLY A 78 30.50 15.79 -2.75
C GLY A 78 29.02 15.46 -3.01
N VAL A 79 28.19 16.51 -3.05
CA VAL A 79 26.75 16.38 -3.35
C VAL A 79 26.55 16.36 -4.85
N THR A 80 25.77 15.42 -5.36
CA THR A 80 25.46 15.29 -6.78
C THR A 80 23.96 15.24 -7.01
N SER A 81 23.48 16.17 -7.83
CA SER A 81 22.06 16.31 -8.22
C SER A 81 21.78 15.82 -9.65
N ASN A 82 22.81 15.37 -10.37
CA ASN A 82 22.68 14.82 -11.72
C ASN A 82 22.24 13.35 -11.65
N LEU A 83 21.12 13.03 -12.30
CA LEU A 83 20.51 11.70 -12.32
C LEU A 83 21.45 10.62 -12.89
N GLU A 84 22.20 10.92 -13.96
CA GLU A 84 23.13 9.97 -14.58
C GLU A 84 24.28 9.63 -13.63
N CYS A 85 24.82 10.63 -12.93
CA CYS A 85 25.83 10.41 -11.90
C CYS A 85 25.27 9.62 -10.70
N ILE A 86 24.03 9.90 -10.27
CA ILE A 86 23.36 9.15 -9.20
C ILE A 86 23.24 7.68 -9.58
N VAL A 87 22.77 7.39 -10.80
CA VAL A 87 22.62 6.03 -11.32
C VAL A 87 23.97 5.31 -11.39
N ASN A 88 25.01 5.98 -11.88
CA ASN A 88 26.35 5.40 -11.97
C ASN A 88 26.93 5.08 -10.59
N VAL A 89 26.82 5.98 -9.63
CA VAL A 89 27.26 5.75 -8.25
C VAL A 89 26.49 4.60 -7.59
N PHE A 90 25.18 4.51 -7.82
CA PHE A 90 24.38 3.38 -7.34
C PHE A 90 24.84 2.06 -7.95
N ASN A 91 25.04 2.02 -9.26
CA ASN A 91 25.49 0.83 -9.97
C ASN A 91 26.88 0.40 -9.50
N GLU A 92 27.83 1.33 -9.37
CA GLU A 92 29.16 1.04 -8.83
C GLU A 92 29.09 0.51 -7.40
N PHE A 93 28.29 1.15 -6.52
CA PHE A 93 28.14 0.72 -5.14
C PHE A 93 27.65 -0.74 -5.06
N PHE A 94 26.55 -1.08 -5.73
CA PHE A 94 25.99 -2.43 -5.64
C PHE A 94 26.82 -3.46 -6.40
N THR A 95 27.48 -3.10 -7.50
CA THR A 95 28.40 -4.01 -8.20
C THR A 95 29.63 -4.31 -7.33
N ASP A 96 30.15 -3.31 -6.63
CA ASP A 96 31.32 -3.45 -5.77
C ASP A 96 30.99 -4.05 -4.39
N THR A 97 29.74 -3.98 -3.92
CA THR A 97 29.34 -4.61 -2.65
C THR A 97 29.63 -6.11 -2.62
N SER A 98 29.48 -6.81 -3.74
CA SER A 98 29.80 -8.24 -3.84
C SER A 98 31.29 -8.51 -3.61
N ARG A 99 32.18 -7.62 -4.09
CA ARG A 99 33.62 -7.69 -3.81
C ARG A 99 33.92 -7.33 -2.35
N ARG A 100 33.32 -6.25 -1.83
CA ARG A 100 33.56 -5.76 -0.46
C ARG A 100 33.10 -6.75 0.61
N LEU A 101 32.07 -7.53 0.32
CA LEU A 101 31.55 -8.55 1.23
C LEU A 101 32.34 -9.87 1.17
N ASN A 102 33.38 -9.99 0.34
CA ASN A 102 34.19 -11.21 0.16
C ASN A 102 33.33 -12.48 0.04
N LEU A 103 32.18 -12.39 -0.64
CA LEU A 103 31.36 -13.55 -0.94
C LEU A 103 32.10 -14.34 -2.03
N ASN A 104 32.95 -15.26 -1.56
CA ASN A 104 33.73 -16.15 -2.40
C ASN A 104 32.75 -16.96 -3.28
N PRO A 105 32.86 -16.95 -4.62
CA PRO A 105 31.90 -17.61 -5.50
C PRO A 105 32.11 -19.14 -5.58
N ASN A 106 32.69 -19.77 -4.55
CA ASN A 106 32.94 -21.21 -4.50
C ASN A 106 32.55 -21.79 -3.14
N VAL A 107 31.24 -22.01 -2.95
CA VAL A 107 30.66 -23.17 -2.22
C VAL A 107 29.36 -23.53 -2.92
#